data_AF-A0A519WM49-F1
#
_entry.id   AF-A0A519WM49-F1
#
_cell.length_a   1.000
_cell.length_b   1.000
_cell.length_c   1.000
_cell.angle_alpha   90.00
_cell.angle_beta   90.00
_cell.angle_gamma   90.00
#
_symmetry.space_group_name_H-M   'P 1'
#
loop_
_entity.id
_entity.type
_entity.pdbx_description
1 polymer ?
#
loop_
_entity_poly.entity_id
_entity_poly.type
_entity_poly.pdbx_seq_one_letter_code
_entity_poly.pdbx_strand_id
1 'polypeptide(L)'
;YYNWVGFYFANHENKTLHLGPYVGAETDHTVIPFGKGICGQVAESNANFVVPDVASQDNYIACSFTVKSEIVVPLFVNGVNIGQIDIVITDCTI
;
A
#
# COMPACT_ATOMS: atom_id res chain seq x y z
N TYR A 1 -12.94 -10.58 -5.90
CA TYR A 1 -12.43 -9.79 -7.04
C TYR A 1 -11.57 -8.69 -6.44
N TYR A 2 -10.36 -8.43 -6.95
CA TYR A 2 -9.50 -7.36 -6.45
C TYR A 2 -9.46 -6.24 -7.50
N ASN A 3 -9.61 -4.99 -7.08
CA ASN A 3 -9.74 -3.86 -8.02
C ASN A 3 -8.38 -3.26 -8.38
N TRP A 4 -7.41 -3.34 -7.48
CA TRP A 4 -6.03 -2.94 -7.72
C TRP A 4 -5.08 -3.89 -7.00
N VAL A 5 -4.00 -4.28 -7.66
CA VAL A 5 -2.91 -5.06 -7.07
C VAL A 5 -1.60 -4.52 -7.64
N GLY A 6 -0.64 -4.20 -6.79
CA GLY A 6 0.65 -3.69 -7.24
C GLY A 6 1.77 -3.88 -6.24
N PHE A 7 2.96 -3.52 -6.69
CA PHE A 7 4.17 -3.57 -5.90
C PHE A 7 4.70 -2.17 -5.67
N TYR A 8 5.25 -1.93 -4.49
CA TYR A 8 6.08 -0.77 -4.20
C TYR A 8 7.46 -1.25 -3.74
N PHE A 9 8.53 -0.63 -4.22
CA PHE A 9 9.90 -0.95 -3.84
C PHE A 9 10.49 0.13 -2.95
N ALA A 10 11.20 -0.29 -1.90
CA ALA A 10 11.75 0.60 -0.89
C ALA A 10 13.09 1.22 -1.33
N ASN A 11 13.18 2.54 -1.27
CA ASN A 11 14.42 3.31 -1.24
C ASN A 11 14.68 3.78 0.20
N HIS A 12 15.55 3.06 0.91
CA HIS A 12 15.86 3.35 2.31
C HIS A 12 16.68 4.62 2.53
N GLU A 13 17.48 5.02 1.55
CA GLU A 13 18.29 6.26 1.63
C GLU A 13 17.39 7.48 1.71
N ASN A 14 16.38 7.53 0.83
CA ASN A 14 15.44 8.64 0.75
C ASN A 14 14.17 8.44 1.59
N LYS A 15 14.00 7.26 2.21
CA LYS A 15 12.79 6.83 2.92
C LYS A 15 11.53 6.99 2.07
N THR A 16 11.59 6.45 0.85
CA THR A 16 10.48 6.47 -0.12
C THR A 16 10.19 5.10 -0.69
N LEU A 17 8.95 4.90 -1.08
CA LEU A 17 8.46 3.76 -1.84
C LEU A 17 8.25 4.20 -3.29
N HIS A 18 8.56 3.34 -4.24
CA HIS A 18 8.42 3.60 -5.66
C HIS A 18 7.53 2.55 -6.31
N LEU A 19 6.52 3.00 -7.05
CA LEU A 19 5.58 2.12 -7.73
C LEU A 19 6.31 1.23 -8.74
N GLY A 20 6.07 -0.07 -8.64
CA GLY A 20 6.49 -1.09 -9.57
C GLY A 20 5.33 -1.54 -10.46
N PRO A 21 5.38 -2.79 -10.96
CA PRO A 21 4.28 -3.36 -11.74
C PRO A 21 2.96 -3.37 -10.94
N TYR A 22 1.84 -3.09 -11.62
CA TYR A 22 0.51 -3.17 -11.04
C TYR A 22 -0.54 -3.53 -12.09
N VAL A 23 -1.71 -3.97 -11.62
CA VAL A 23 -2.93 -4.19 -12.40
C VAL A 23 -4.08 -3.48 -11.69
N GLY A 24 -4.81 -2.62 -12.42
CA GLY A 24 -5.90 -1.82 -11.88
C GLY A 24 -5.97 -0.46 -12.54
N ALA A 25 -6.74 0.46 -11.94
CA ALA A 25 -6.79 1.86 -12.38
C ALA A 25 -5.44 2.57 -12.19
N GLU A 26 -5.20 3.64 -12.96
CA GLU A 26 -4.04 4.50 -12.78
C GLU A 26 -4.03 5.15 -11.38
N THR A 27 -2.83 5.44 -10.87
CA THR A 27 -2.64 6.02 -9.54
C THR A 27 -1.61 7.15 -9.58
N ASP A 28 -1.89 8.24 -8.88
CA ASP A 28 -0.96 9.36 -8.71
C ASP A 28 0.15 9.06 -7.69
N HIS A 29 -0.02 8.01 -6.87
CA HIS A 29 0.91 7.63 -5.81
C HIS A 29 2.14 6.87 -6.33
N THR A 30 2.80 7.38 -7.36
CA THR A 30 4.01 6.74 -7.93
C THR A 30 5.21 6.75 -6.96
N VAL A 31 5.24 7.70 -6.02
CA VAL A 31 6.23 7.78 -4.94
C VAL A 31 5.53 8.08 -3.62
N ILE A 32 5.77 7.25 -2.59
CA ILE A 32 5.14 7.40 -1.26
C ILE A 32 6.24 7.52 -0.18
N PRO A 33 6.27 8.58 0.63
CA PRO A 33 7.19 8.65 1.76
C PRO A 33 6.86 7.59 2.83
N PHE A 34 7.89 7.11 3.52
CA PHE A 34 7.70 6.27 4.70
C PHE A 34 6.86 7.02 5.76
N GLY A 35 6.02 6.28 6.47
CA GLY A 35 5.06 6.80 7.46
C GLY A 35 3.80 7.47 6.89
N LYS A 36 3.71 7.66 5.57
CA LYS A 36 2.54 8.28 4.91
C LYS A 36 1.58 7.25 4.35
N GLY A 37 0.33 7.28 4.82
CA GLY A 37 -0.69 6.30 4.45
C GLY A 37 -0.35 4.88 4.94
N ILE A 38 -1.18 3.91 4.59
CA ILE A 38 -1.00 2.51 4.98
C ILE A 38 0.33 1.97 4.45
N CYS A 39 0.58 2.17 3.14
CA CYS A 39 1.83 1.77 2.50
C CYS A 39 3.08 2.35 3.20
N GLY A 40 3.08 3.64 3.54
CA GLY A 40 4.20 4.25 4.25
C GLY A 40 4.35 3.72 5.68
N GLN A 41 3.25 3.46 6.39
CA GLN A 41 3.29 2.88 7.75
C GLN A 41 3.84 1.45 7.76
N VAL A 42 3.52 0.64 6.75
CA VAL A 42 4.12 -0.69 6.59
C VAL A 42 5.61 -0.60 6.33
N ALA A 43 6.05 0.35 5.50
CA ALA A 43 7.47 0.57 5.23
C ALA A 43 8.28 0.96 6.48
N GLU A 44 7.67 1.63 7.46
CA GLU A 44 8.33 1.93 8.75
C GLU A 44 8.25 0.78 9.74
N SER A 45 7.08 0.15 9.84
CA SER A 45 6.80 -0.85 10.89
C SER A 45 7.32 -2.24 10.55
N ASN A 46 7.56 -2.54 9.26
CA ASN A 46 7.86 -3.88 8.77
C ASN A 46 6.80 -4.93 9.14
N ALA A 47 5.57 -4.48 9.42
CA ALA A 47 4.45 -5.33 9.80
C ALA A 47 3.36 -5.30 8.72
N ASN A 48 2.66 -6.41 8.55
CA ASN A 48 1.49 -6.46 7.68
C ASN A 48 0.44 -5.48 8.19
N PHE A 49 -0.26 -4.81 7.28
CA PHE A 49 -1.41 -3.98 7.63
C PHE A 49 -2.62 -4.48 6.86
N VAL A 50 -3.63 -4.97 7.59
CA VAL A 50 -4.91 -5.38 7.05
C VAL A 50 -5.96 -4.38 7.50
N VAL A 51 -6.51 -3.62 6.56
CA VAL A 51 -7.56 -2.64 6.82
C VAL A 51 -8.88 -3.14 6.24
N PRO A 52 -9.77 -3.68 7.08
CA PRO A 52 -11.06 -4.19 6.61
C PRO A 52 -12.03 -3.07 6.21
N ASP A 53 -11.88 -1.87 6.79
CA ASP A 53 -12.60 -0.67 6.40
C ASP A 53 -11.67 0.55 6.44
N VAL A 54 -11.34 1.10 5.26
CA VAL A 54 -10.43 2.26 5.17
C VAL A 54 -11.07 3.55 5.70
N ALA A 55 -12.41 3.64 5.74
CA ALA A 55 -13.10 4.80 6.26
C ALA A 55 -12.91 4.98 7.78
N SER A 56 -12.50 3.92 8.48
CA SER A 56 -12.24 3.95 9.92
C SER A 56 -10.78 4.32 10.27
N GLN A 57 -9.94 4.72 9.29
CA GLN A 57 -8.52 4.96 9.49
C GLN A 57 -8.17 6.46 9.44
N ASP A 58 -7.66 6.98 10.55
CA ASP A 58 -7.36 8.41 10.72
C ASP A 58 -6.17 8.91 9.88
N ASN A 59 -5.28 8.00 9.45
CA ASN A 59 -4.09 8.31 8.64
C ASN A 59 -4.20 7.81 7.19
N TYR A 60 -5.43 7.68 6.67
CA TYR A 60 -5.66 7.15 5.32
C TYR A 60 -5.42 8.22 4.24
N ILE A 61 -4.49 7.95 3.31
CA ILE A 61 -4.30 8.74 2.09
C ILE A 61 -5.05 8.01 0.97
N ALA A 62 -6.34 8.29 0.84
CA ALA A 62 -7.16 7.71 -0.22
C ALA A 62 -6.79 8.34 -1.57
N CYS A 63 -6.41 7.55 -2.58
CA CYS A 63 -6.45 8.01 -3.98
C CYS A 63 -7.84 7.89 -4.63
N SER A 64 -8.81 7.23 -3.99
CA SER A 64 -10.21 7.19 -4.45
C SER A 64 -11.19 6.99 -3.30
N PHE A 65 -12.33 7.67 -3.35
CA PHE A 65 -13.46 7.51 -2.42
C PHE A 65 -14.16 6.15 -2.52
N THR A 66 -13.82 5.34 -3.52
CA THR A 66 -14.42 4.02 -3.73
C THR A 66 -13.72 2.91 -2.95
N VAL A 67 -12.53 3.15 -2.37
CA VAL A 67 -11.82 2.10 -1.62
C VAL A 67 -12.59 1.74 -0.35
N LYS A 68 -12.75 0.43 -0.11
CA LYS A 68 -13.40 -0.12 1.07
C LYS A 68 -12.43 -0.84 1.99
N SER A 69 -11.51 -1.62 1.42
CA SER A 69 -10.51 -2.34 2.20
C SER A 69 -9.17 -2.34 1.48
N GLU A 70 -8.10 -2.40 2.25
CA GLU A 70 -6.73 -2.41 1.76
C GLU A 70 -5.90 -3.39 2.58
N ILE A 71 -5.04 -4.14 1.91
CA ILE A 71 -4.04 -4.99 2.57
C ILE A 71 -2.67 -4.72 1.97
N VAL A 72 -1.73 -4.45 2.86
CA VAL A 72 -0.33 -4.19 2.51
C VAL A 72 0.57 -5.18 3.23
N VAL A 73 1.41 -5.88 2.47
CA VAL A 73 2.29 -6.94 2.96
C VAL A 73 3.74 -6.64 2.56
N PRO A 74 4.66 -6.42 3.52
CA PRO A 74 6.07 -6.18 3.25
C PRO A 74 6.78 -7.42 2.69
N LEU A 75 7.74 -7.18 1.80
CA LEU A 75 8.60 -8.17 1.15
C LEU A 75 10.01 -8.07 1.72
N PHE A 76 10.59 -9.19 2.15
CA PHE A 76 11.91 -9.21 2.77
C PHE A 76 12.92 -10.03 1.96
N VAL A 77 14.14 -9.49 1.83
CA VAL A 77 15.32 -10.23 1.38
C VAL A 77 16.40 -10.05 2.44
N ASN A 78 16.93 -11.15 2.96
CA ASN A 78 17.95 -11.15 4.02
C ASN A 78 17.55 -10.32 5.27
N GLY A 79 16.26 -10.33 5.63
CA GLY A 79 15.73 -9.56 6.76
C GLY A 79 15.55 -8.07 6.51
N VAL A 80 15.86 -7.57 5.30
CA VAL A 80 15.64 -6.18 4.90
C VAL A 80 14.35 -6.09 4.10
N ASN A 81 13.46 -5.16 4.49
CA ASN A 81 12.25 -4.84 3.72
C ASN A 81 12.66 -4.21 2.38
N ILE A 82 12.43 -4.89 1.27
CA ILE A 82 12.78 -4.39 -0.07
C ILE A 82 11.60 -3.72 -0.78
N GLY A 83 10.41 -3.76 -0.17
CA GLY A 83 9.18 -3.32 -0.80
C GLY A 83 7.96 -4.00 -0.19
N GLN A 84 6.84 -3.93 -0.89
CA GLN A 84 5.57 -4.48 -0.42
C GLN A 84 4.64 -4.78 -1.58
N ILE A 85 3.70 -5.68 -1.32
CA ILE A 85 2.50 -5.89 -2.14
C ILE A 85 1.40 -5.05 -1.53
N ASP A 86 0.71 -4.28 -2.36
CA ASP A 86 -0.47 -3.50 -2.00
C ASP A 86 -1.66 -3.99 -2.83
N ILE A 87 -2.77 -4.28 -2.15
CA ILE A 87 -4.00 -4.81 -2.74
C ILE A 87 -5.17 -3.98 -2.21
N VAL A 88 -5.93 -3.42 -3.16
CA VAL A 88 -7.06 -2.53 -2.88
C VAL A 88 -8.35 -3.13 -3.43
N ILE A 89 -9.41 -3.06 -2.63
CA ILE A 89 -10.76 -3.49 -3.01
C ILE A 89 -11.69 -2.28 -2.92
N THR A 90 -12.38 -2.00 -4.02
CA THR A 90 -13.32 -0.87 -4.15
C THR A 90 -14.78 -1.32 -4.17
N ASP A 91 -15.07 -2.60 -4.40
CA ASP A 91 -16.43 -3.16 -4.33
C ASP A 91 -16.51 -4.33 -3.34
N CYS A 92 -17.28 -4.14 -2.27
CA CYS A 92 -17.75 -5.21 -1.39
C CYS A 92 -19.19 -5.60 -1.77
N THR A 93 -19.38 -6.16 -2.96
CA THR A 93 -20.56 -6.99 -3.25
C THR A 93 -20.09 -8.42 -3.46
N ILE A 94 -20.49 -9.30 -2.53
CA ILE A 94 -20.35 -10.76 -2.66
C ILE A 94 -21.48 -11.26 -3.54
#